data_AF-A0A8J5XYF1-F1
#
_entry.id   AF-A0A8J5XYF1-F1
#
_cell.length_a   1.000
_cell.length_b   1.000
_cell.length_c   1.000
_cell.angle_alpha   90.00
_cell.angle_beta   90.00
_cell.angle_gamma   90.00
#
_symmetry.space_group_name_H-M   'P 1'
#
loop_
_entity.id
_entity.type
_entity.pdbx_description
1 polymer ?
#
loop_
_entity_poly.entity_id
_entity_poly.type
_entity_poly.pdbx_seq_one_letter_code
_entity_poly.pdbx_strand_id
1 'polypeptide(L)'
;MLRTLTILCGVATGVALPTADAPANDLRSLLFGSFRPAPTPCPDAHTLVMTTQEVLQQQKIWGDTVVAIGAAHTANPTGQEHIKIATDAASNIYAYDHLLVMFKPTLASDVQFRPNPQDALSYFVGHSDHIAGAPGIHMEDTGFAVKPWSSVVFHNHGIYCSGDICHAMGV
;
A
#
# COMPACT_ATOMS: atom_id res chain seq x y z
N MET A 1 -6.94 2.26 15.85
CA MET A 1 -6.84 0.96 15.15
C MET A 1 -6.89 1.25 13.67
N LEU A 2 -5.74 1.26 13.00
CA LEU A 2 -5.67 1.48 11.56
C LEU A 2 -5.77 0.10 10.90
N ARG A 3 -6.82 -0.13 10.10
CA ARG A 3 -7.04 -1.36 9.33
C ARG A 3 -6.54 -1.10 7.91
N THR A 4 -5.47 -1.78 7.52
CA THR A 4 -4.72 -1.56 6.28
C THR A 4 -5.36 -2.34 5.12
N LEU A 5 -5.73 -1.66 4.03
CA LEU A 5 -6.11 -2.30 2.77
C LEU A 5 -5.10 -1.98 1.68
N THR A 6 -4.34 -2.98 1.26
CA THR A 6 -3.53 -2.91 0.05
C THR A 6 -4.43 -3.07 -1.18
N ILE A 7 -4.77 -1.98 -1.87
CA ILE A 7 -5.37 -2.07 -3.22
C ILE A 7 -4.23 -2.39 -4.20
N LEU A 8 -4.00 -3.68 -4.42
CA LEU A 8 -3.10 -4.15 -5.46
C LEU A 8 -3.86 -5.08 -6.41
N CYS A 9 -3.95 -4.62 -7.66
CA CYS A 9 -3.94 -5.51 -8.80
C CYS A 9 -2.55 -6.20 -8.81
N GLY A 10 -2.40 -7.30 -8.08
CA GLY A 10 -1.14 -8.05 -7.97
C GLY A 10 -0.86 -8.55 -6.55
N VAL A 11 -0.92 -9.87 -6.36
CA VAL A 11 -0.80 -10.56 -5.07
C VAL A 11 0.48 -10.18 -4.31
N ALA A 12 0.36 -9.88 -3.03
CA ALA A 12 1.46 -9.64 -2.10
C ALA A 12 1.20 -10.39 -0.79
N THR A 13 1.84 -11.55 -0.64
CA THR A 13 1.83 -12.38 0.58
C THR A 13 2.70 -11.77 1.68
N GLY A 14 2.16 -11.61 2.89
CA GLY A 14 2.94 -11.33 4.09
C GLY A 14 3.09 -12.59 4.96
N VAL A 15 4.30 -13.13 5.05
CA VAL A 15 4.69 -14.12 6.06
C VAL A 15 5.24 -13.36 7.25
N ALA A 16 4.71 -13.63 8.46
CA ALA A 16 5.31 -13.15 9.69
C ALA A 16 6.66 -13.88 9.93
N LEU A 17 7.77 -13.14 9.93
CA LEU A 17 9.06 -13.65 10.38
C LEU A 17 9.18 -13.43 11.89
N PRO A 18 9.49 -14.47 12.69
CA PRO A 18 9.85 -14.27 14.09
C PRO A 18 11.24 -13.62 14.18
N THR A 19 11.37 -12.65 15.08
CA THR A 19 12.62 -11.97 15.41
C THR A 19 13.64 -12.98 15.96
N ALA A 20 14.73 -13.19 15.21
CA ALA A 20 15.83 -14.05 15.63
C ALA A 20 16.84 -13.23 16.43
N ASP A 21 16.78 -13.31 17.76
CA ASP A 21 17.96 -13.21 18.61
C ASP A 21 18.56 -14.62 18.76
N ALA A 22 19.70 -14.87 18.12
CA ALA A 22 20.55 -16.02 18.45
C ALA A 22 22.03 -15.69 18.18
N PRO A 23 22.94 -15.91 19.16
CA PRO A 23 24.36 -15.72 18.94
C PRO A 23 24.97 -16.87 18.13
N ALA A 24 26.08 -16.56 17.46
CA ALA A 24 26.80 -17.44 16.57
C ALA A 24 27.46 -18.67 17.26
N ASN A 25 27.52 -19.76 16.48
CA ASN A 25 28.34 -20.98 16.62
C ASN A 25 28.01 -22.01 17.71
N ASP A 26 27.65 -23.23 17.27
CA ASP A 26 28.50 -24.44 17.41
C ASP A 26 27.86 -25.62 16.62
N LEU A 27 28.53 -26.11 15.57
CA LEU A 27 28.03 -27.18 14.68
C LEU A 27 28.24 -28.60 15.23
N ARG A 28 28.53 -28.76 16.53
CA ARG A 28 28.90 -30.06 17.13
C ARG A 28 27.81 -30.79 17.89
N SER A 29 26.58 -30.29 17.97
CA SER A 29 25.51 -30.90 18.79
C SER A 29 24.51 -31.80 18.04
N LEU A 30 24.79 -32.20 16.79
CA LEU A 30 23.88 -33.00 15.94
C LEU A 30 23.82 -34.51 16.24
N LEU A 31 24.23 -34.97 17.42
CA LEU A 31 24.19 -36.40 17.75
C LEU A 31 23.54 -36.61 19.13
N PHE A 32 22.27 -37.05 19.06
CA PHE A 32 21.41 -37.56 20.14
C PHE A 32 20.74 -36.52 21.07
N GLY A 33 19.41 -36.34 20.96
CA GLY A 33 18.62 -35.64 21.99
C GLY A 33 17.17 -35.29 21.62
N SER A 34 16.24 -36.06 22.20
CA SER A 34 14.82 -35.79 22.55
C SER A 34 13.83 -35.29 21.48
N PHE A 35 12.72 -36.05 21.33
CA PHE A 35 11.47 -35.56 20.75
C PHE A 35 11.04 -34.27 21.45
N ARG A 36 11.07 -33.15 20.73
CA ARG A 36 10.48 -31.89 21.20
C ARG A 36 8.96 -32.08 21.26
N PRO A 37 8.28 -31.71 22.35
CA PRO A 37 6.82 -31.61 22.34
C PRO A 37 6.40 -30.71 21.19
N ALA A 38 5.26 -31.02 20.56
CA ALA A 38 4.66 -30.13 19.57
C ALA A 38 4.60 -28.70 20.15
N PRO A 39 4.92 -27.66 19.35
CA PRO A 39 4.81 -26.29 19.82
C PRO A 39 3.40 -26.08 20.39
N THR A 40 3.33 -25.46 21.57
CA THR A 40 2.07 -24.99 22.16
C THR A 40 1.23 -24.32 21.07
N PRO A 41 -0.07 -24.64 20.95
CA PRO A 41 -0.97 -23.91 20.05
C PRO A 41 -0.77 -22.43 20.28
N CYS A 42 -0.53 -21.68 19.20
CA CYS A 42 -0.41 -20.23 19.29
C CYS A 42 -1.62 -19.69 20.06
N PRO A 43 -1.43 -18.83 21.09
CA PRO A 43 -2.54 -18.22 21.80
C PRO A 43 -3.44 -17.54 20.77
N ASP A 44 -4.73 -17.85 20.82
CA ASP A 44 -5.74 -17.37 19.86
C ASP A 44 -5.55 -15.88 19.62
N ALA A 45 -5.01 -15.55 18.44
CA ALA A 45 -4.87 -14.18 18.00
C ALA A 45 -6.28 -13.59 17.99
N HIS A 46 -6.50 -12.56 18.81
CA HIS A 46 -7.74 -11.79 18.80
C HIS A 46 -8.15 -11.52 17.35
N THR A 47 -9.23 -12.18 16.90
CA THR A 47 -9.67 -12.23 15.50
C THR A 47 -10.15 -10.87 15.04
N LEU A 48 -9.21 -10.02 14.61
CA LEU A 48 -9.51 -8.83 13.82
C LEU A 48 -9.73 -9.28 12.37
N VAL A 49 -10.94 -9.78 12.09
CA VAL A 49 -11.32 -10.14 10.72
C VAL A 49 -11.59 -8.86 9.93
N MET A 50 -10.94 -8.70 8.78
CA MET A 50 -11.23 -7.63 7.85
C MET A 50 -12.49 -8.00 7.03
N THR A 51 -13.35 -7.02 6.80
CA THR A 51 -14.67 -7.24 6.20
C THR A 51 -14.75 -6.67 4.79
N THR A 52 -15.62 -7.25 3.96
CA THR A 52 -15.95 -6.72 2.63
C THR A 52 -16.40 -5.26 2.68
N GLN A 53 -17.12 -4.85 3.73
CA GLN A 53 -17.57 -3.46 3.87
C GLN A 53 -16.40 -2.49 4.05
N GLU A 54 -15.38 -2.89 4.81
CA GLU A 54 -14.15 -2.09 4.95
C GLU A 54 -13.40 -1.97 3.63
N VAL A 55 -13.39 -3.04 2.82
CA VAL A 55 -12.81 -3.01 1.48
C VAL A 55 -13.51 -1.97 0.59
N LEU A 56 -14.85 -2.00 0.55
CA LEU A 56 -15.65 -1.05 -0.22
C LEU A 56 -15.47 0.38 0.28
N GLN A 57 -15.37 0.58 1.60
CA GLN A 57 -15.11 1.89 2.18
C GLN A 57 -13.75 2.44 1.77
N GLN A 58 -12.69 1.62 1.79
CA GLN A 58 -11.35 2.04 1.38
C GLN A 58 -11.27 2.31 -0.13
N GLN A 59 -11.94 1.52 -0.96
CA GLN A 59 -12.09 1.83 -2.39
C GLN A 59 -12.77 3.18 -2.61
N LYS A 60 -13.85 3.47 -1.85
CA LYS A 60 -14.50 4.78 -1.91
C LYS A 60 -13.56 5.90 -1.49
N ILE A 61 -12.84 5.75 -0.37
CA ILE A 61 -11.86 6.74 0.10
C ILE A 61 -10.82 7.00 -0.99
N TRP A 62 -10.24 5.96 -1.57
CA TRP A 62 -9.26 6.09 -2.65
C TRP A 62 -9.83 6.86 -3.85
N GLY A 63 -11.05 6.51 -4.29
CA GLY A 63 -11.72 7.18 -5.40
C GLY A 63 -12.03 8.66 -5.12
N ASP A 64 -12.57 8.96 -3.95
CA ASP A 64 -12.85 10.33 -3.50
C ASP A 64 -11.56 11.16 -3.43
N THR A 65 -10.46 10.57 -2.95
CA THR A 65 -9.15 11.20 -2.88
C THR A 65 -8.61 11.57 -4.27
N VAL A 66 -8.70 10.67 -5.26
CA VAL A 66 -8.26 10.98 -6.64
C VAL A 66 -9.03 12.16 -7.21
N VAL A 67 -10.35 12.20 -7.01
CA VAL A 67 -11.20 13.33 -7.43
C VAL A 67 -10.81 14.62 -6.70
N ALA A 68 -10.54 14.54 -5.40
CA ALA A 68 -10.15 15.71 -4.60
C ALA A 68 -8.82 16.32 -5.05
N ILE A 69 -7.82 15.49 -5.39
CA ILE A 69 -6.53 15.95 -5.94
C ILE A 69 -6.76 16.71 -7.25
N GLY A 70 -7.50 16.12 -8.18
CA GLY A 70 -7.79 16.73 -9.48
C GLY A 70 -8.59 18.03 -9.37
N ALA A 71 -9.57 18.07 -8.47
CA ALA A 71 -10.35 19.28 -8.18
C ALA A 71 -9.49 20.39 -7.58
N ALA A 72 -8.63 20.08 -6.60
CA ALA A 72 -7.72 21.04 -5.99
C ALA A 72 -6.70 21.61 -7.00
N HIS A 73 -6.15 20.75 -7.86
CA HIS A 73 -5.25 21.17 -8.93
C HIS A 73 -5.97 22.04 -9.97
N THR A 74 -7.18 21.67 -10.37
CA THR A 74 -7.99 22.45 -11.32
C THR A 74 -8.35 23.84 -10.77
N ALA A 75 -8.64 23.93 -9.46
CA ALA A 75 -8.97 25.20 -8.80
C ALA A 75 -7.76 26.15 -8.69
N ASN A 76 -6.56 25.61 -8.46
CA ASN A 76 -5.33 26.38 -8.42
C ASN A 76 -4.12 25.52 -8.86
N PRO A 77 -3.75 25.55 -10.16
CA PRO A 77 -2.66 24.74 -10.68
C PRO A 77 -1.30 25.09 -10.06
N THR A 78 -1.09 26.34 -9.66
CA THR A 78 0.14 26.81 -9.00
C THR A 78 0.14 26.59 -7.48
N GLY A 79 -0.98 26.12 -6.93
CA GLY A 79 -1.16 25.92 -5.50
C GLY A 79 -0.56 24.60 -5.02
N GLN A 80 -0.33 24.49 -3.71
CA GLN A 80 0.24 23.28 -3.10
C GLN A 80 -0.83 22.33 -2.50
N GLU A 81 -2.11 22.70 -2.59
CA GLU A 81 -3.20 21.95 -1.94
C GLU A 81 -3.32 20.52 -2.49
N HIS A 82 -3.23 20.36 -3.80
CA HIS A 82 -3.30 19.03 -4.43
C HIS A 82 -2.11 18.14 -4.04
N ILE A 83 -0.91 18.72 -3.86
CA ILE A 83 0.29 18.02 -3.37
C ILE A 83 0.08 17.60 -1.91
N LYS A 84 -0.49 18.46 -1.08
CA LYS A 84 -0.81 18.14 0.31
C LYS A 84 -1.81 16.99 0.40
N ILE A 85 -2.92 17.05 -0.35
CA ILE A 85 -3.92 15.98 -0.37
C ILE A 85 -3.30 14.66 -0.84
N ALA A 86 -2.47 14.70 -1.89
CA ALA A 86 -1.79 13.51 -2.40
C ALA A 86 -0.76 12.94 -1.41
N THR A 87 -0.04 13.80 -0.69
CA THR A 87 0.92 13.39 0.35
C THR A 87 0.20 12.72 1.53
N ASP A 88 -0.86 13.36 2.03
CA ASP A 88 -1.68 12.81 3.10
C ASP A 88 -2.30 11.46 2.67
N ALA A 89 -2.73 11.35 1.42
CA ALA A 89 -3.27 10.11 0.86
C ALA A 89 -2.21 9.00 0.75
N ALA A 90 -1.00 9.33 0.27
CA ALA A 90 0.09 8.37 0.15
C ALA A 90 0.43 7.76 1.52
N SER A 91 0.45 8.55 2.59
CA SER A 91 0.71 8.07 3.95
C SER A 91 -0.46 7.31 4.58
N ASN A 92 -1.70 7.72 4.31
CA ASN A 92 -2.88 7.17 5.00
C ASN A 92 -3.47 5.93 4.32
N ILE A 93 -3.42 5.86 2.99
CA ILE A 93 -4.05 4.77 2.22
C ILE A 93 -3.05 3.66 1.95
N TYR A 94 -1.76 4.01 1.80
CA TYR A 94 -0.69 3.04 1.63
C TYR A 94 0.13 2.96 2.92
N ALA A 95 0.27 1.77 3.45
CA ALA A 95 0.93 1.53 4.73
C ALA A 95 2.47 1.49 4.58
N TYR A 96 3.06 2.48 3.91
CA TYR A 96 4.51 2.56 3.65
C TYR A 96 5.35 2.51 4.94
N ASP A 97 4.83 3.07 6.05
CA ASP A 97 5.51 3.08 7.36
C ASP A 97 5.37 1.75 8.13
N HIS A 98 4.53 0.84 7.66
CA HIS A 98 4.18 -0.38 8.38
C HIS A 98 4.54 -1.66 7.64
N LEU A 99 4.49 -1.66 6.31
CA LEU A 99 4.62 -2.86 5.48
C LEU A 99 5.35 -2.57 4.17
N LEU A 100 5.88 -3.63 3.56
CA LEU A 100 6.40 -3.56 2.19
C LEU A 100 5.25 -3.25 1.23
N VAL A 101 5.38 -2.15 0.49
CA VAL A 101 4.42 -1.74 -0.54
C VAL A 101 4.98 -2.06 -1.92
N MET A 102 4.21 -2.81 -2.72
CA MET A 102 4.56 -3.18 -4.10
C MET A 102 3.68 -2.44 -5.12
N PHE A 103 3.51 -1.13 -4.94
CA PHE A 103 2.64 -0.35 -5.80
C PHE A 103 3.21 -0.28 -7.23
N LYS A 104 2.48 -0.87 -8.19
CA LYS A 104 2.80 -0.84 -9.62
C LYS A 104 1.78 0.01 -10.36
N PRO A 105 2.06 1.29 -10.66
CA PRO A 105 1.12 2.15 -11.35
C PRO A 105 0.76 1.63 -12.75
N THR A 106 -0.36 2.10 -13.30
CA THR A 106 -0.85 1.66 -14.62
C THR A 106 -0.15 2.35 -15.78
N LEU A 107 0.36 3.57 -15.59
CA LEU A 107 1.04 4.36 -16.63
C LEU A 107 2.57 4.26 -16.59
N ALA A 108 3.13 3.56 -15.60
CA ALA A 108 4.58 3.42 -15.44
C ALA A 108 5.13 2.31 -16.35
N SER A 109 6.07 2.65 -17.23
CA SER A 109 6.76 1.71 -18.14
C SER A 109 8.24 1.55 -17.84
N ASP A 110 8.93 2.62 -17.47
CA ASP A 110 10.39 2.61 -17.27
C ASP A 110 10.73 2.17 -15.85
N VAL A 111 10.17 2.86 -14.84
CA VAL A 111 10.29 2.50 -13.43
C VAL A 111 8.94 2.01 -12.92
N GLN A 112 8.73 0.71 -13.08
CA GLN A 112 7.42 0.06 -12.93
C GLN A 112 6.85 0.11 -11.51
N PHE A 113 7.69 0.21 -10.48
CA PHE A 113 7.27 0.14 -9.08
C PHE A 113 7.58 1.42 -8.33
N ARG A 114 6.72 1.76 -7.37
CA ARG A 114 6.81 2.91 -6.48
C ARG A 114 6.86 2.41 -5.03
N PRO A 115 8.04 1.97 -4.56
CA PRO A 115 8.18 1.36 -3.24
C PRO A 115 8.10 2.37 -2.10
N ASN A 116 8.29 3.67 -2.35
CA ASN A 116 8.28 4.71 -1.32
C ASN A 116 7.12 5.71 -1.51
N PRO A 117 6.71 6.43 -0.44
CA PRO A 117 5.67 7.47 -0.53
C PRO A 117 5.95 8.54 -1.59
N GLN A 118 7.21 8.95 -1.74
CA GLN A 118 7.64 9.97 -2.70
C GLN A 118 7.50 9.48 -4.15
N ASP A 119 7.84 8.21 -4.40
CA ASP A 119 7.67 7.57 -5.71
C ASP A 119 6.17 7.53 -6.11
N ALA A 120 5.29 7.27 -5.13
CA ALA A 120 3.85 7.29 -5.34
C ALA A 120 3.30 8.72 -5.49
N LEU A 121 3.86 9.68 -4.76
CA LEU A 121 3.51 11.10 -4.91
C LEU A 121 3.83 11.58 -6.33
N SER A 122 5.03 11.27 -6.84
CA SER A 122 5.42 11.54 -8.23
C SER A 122 4.38 10.99 -9.20
N TYR A 123 3.87 9.77 -9.00
CA TYR A 123 2.79 9.22 -9.84
C TYR A 123 1.50 10.06 -9.81
N PHE A 124 1.06 10.47 -8.62
CA PHE A 124 -0.23 11.14 -8.45
C PHE A 124 -0.21 12.57 -8.97
N VAL A 125 0.82 13.36 -8.63
CA VAL A 125 0.88 14.79 -8.97
C VAL A 125 1.76 15.10 -10.18
N GLY A 126 2.66 14.18 -10.54
CA GLY A 126 3.59 14.36 -11.64
C GLY A 126 4.92 14.94 -11.19
N HIS A 127 5.94 14.76 -12.02
CA HIS A 127 7.30 15.21 -11.70
C HIS A 127 7.43 16.74 -11.55
N SER A 128 6.58 17.51 -12.25
CA SER A 128 6.64 18.98 -12.29
C SER A 128 6.15 19.62 -10.99
N ASP A 129 5.16 19.00 -10.37
CA ASP A 129 4.56 19.46 -9.12
C ASP A 129 5.12 18.71 -7.90
N HIS A 130 6.05 17.79 -8.14
CA HIS A 130 6.83 17.19 -7.07
C HIS A 130 7.76 18.23 -6.43
N ILE A 131 8.07 18.04 -5.15
CA ILE A 131 9.01 18.90 -4.44
C ILE A 131 10.38 18.80 -5.12
N ALA A 132 10.85 19.90 -5.69
CA ALA A 132 12.13 19.96 -6.39
C ALA A 132 13.28 19.53 -5.47
N GLY A 133 14.08 18.56 -5.91
CA GLY A 133 15.20 18.01 -5.14
C GLY A 133 14.83 16.91 -4.13
N ALA A 134 13.54 16.56 -3.98
CA ALA A 134 13.15 15.38 -3.22
C ALA A 134 13.48 14.10 -4.01
N PRO A 135 13.88 13.01 -3.32
CA PRO A 135 14.03 11.70 -3.96
C PRO A 135 12.67 11.18 -4.46
N GLY A 136 12.69 10.23 -5.39
CA GLY A 136 11.49 9.57 -5.90
C GLY A 136 10.74 10.30 -7.03
N ILE A 137 11.42 11.23 -7.71
CA ILE A 137 10.90 11.86 -8.93
C ILE A 137 11.13 10.92 -10.12
N HIS A 138 10.05 10.54 -10.80
CA HIS A 138 10.13 9.79 -12.06
C HIS A 138 9.69 10.68 -13.22
N MET A 139 10.58 10.89 -14.20
CA MET A 139 10.31 11.78 -15.34
C MET A 139 9.15 11.32 -16.23
N GLU A 140 8.80 10.03 -16.20
CA GLU A 140 7.64 9.49 -16.91
C GLU A 140 6.29 9.86 -16.26
N ASP A 141 6.31 10.29 -14.99
CA ASP A 141 5.09 10.61 -14.27
C ASP A 141 4.59 12.00 -14.64
N THR A 142 3.50 12.05 -15.41
CA THR A 142 2.84 13.31 -15.81
C THR A 142 1.67 13.69 -14.88
N GLY A 143 1.51 13.01 -13.74
CA GLY A 143 0.44 13.25 -12.78
C GLY A 143 -0.88 12.59 -13.16
N PHE A 144 -1.14 11.42 -12.58
CA PHE A 144 -2.38 10.68 -12.80
C PHE A 144 -3.59 11.36 -12.16
N ALA A 145 -3.46 11.83 -10.92
CA ALA A 145 -4.58 12.34 -10.12
C ALA A 145 -4.85 13.83 -10.32
N VAL A 146 -3.92 14.60 -10.89
CA VAL A 146 -4.12 16.03 -11.25
C VAL A 146 -5.01 16.24 -12.47
N LYS A 147 -5.36 15.16 -13.19
CA LYS A 147 -6.37 15.18 -14.24
C LYS A 147 -7.76 15.49 -13.64
N PRO A 148 -8.67 16.12 -14.40
CA PRO A 148 -9.98 16.55 -13.90
C PRO A 148 -10.98 15.39 -13.81
N TRP A 149 -10.69 14.40 -12.97
CA TRP A 149 -11.59 13.27 -12.72
C TRP A 149 -12.86 13.75 -11.99
N SER A 150 -14.04 13.37 -12.49
CA SER A 150 -15.32 13.67 -11.84
C SER A 150 -15.77 12.59 -10.87
N SER A 151 -15.37 11.34 -11.11
CA SER A 151 -15.70 10.19 -10.27
C SER A 151 -14.77 9.01 -10.58
N VAL A 152 -14.61 8.15 -9.58
CA VAL A 152 -13.96 6.84 -9.71
C VAL A 152 -14.97 5.80 -9.26
N VAL A 153 -15.22 4.78 -10.09
CA VAL A 153 -16.18 3.71 -9.81
C VAL A 153 -15.46 2.38 -9.88
N PHE A 154 -15.62 1.57 -8.83
CA PHE A 154 -15.06 0.22 -8.77
C PHE A 154 -16.14 -0.81 -9.13
N HIS A 155 -15.87 -1.64 -10.13
CA HIS A 155 -16.67 -2.80 -10.48
C HIS A 155 -15.93 -4.07 -10.05
N ASN A 156 -16.07 -4.41 -8.77
CA ASN A 156 -15.48 -5.63 -8.22
C ASN A 156 -16.08 -6.88 -8.87
N HIS A 157 -15.24 -7.69 -9.50
CA HIS A 157 -15.58 -9.06 -9.91
C HIS A 157 -15.70 -9.97 -8.69
N GLY A 158 -14.86 -9.75 -7.67
CA GLY A 158 -14.92 -10.48 -6.41
C GLY A 158 -14.11 -9.81 -5.31
N ILE A 159 -14.54 -10.06 -4.06
CA ILE A 159 -13.80 -9.71 -2.84
C ILE A 159 -13.69 -10.98 -2.00
N TYR A 160 -12.46 -11.37 -1.65
CA TYR A 160 -12.17 -12.52 -0.82
C TYR A 160 -11.40 -12.08 0.42
N CYS A 161 -11.91 -12.42 1.61
CA CYS A 161 -11.28 -12.10 2.89
C CYS A 161 -10.89 -13.37 3.64
N SER A 162 -9.68 -13.37 4.20
CA SER A 162 -9.13 -14.43 5.06
C SER A 162 -8.37 -13.78 6.22
N GLY A 163 -8.91 -13.93 7.44
CA GLY A 163 -8.36 -13.25 8.61
C GLY A 163 -8.42 -11.73 8.48
N ASP A 164 -7.28 -11.08 8.63
CA ASP A 164 -7.08 -9.64 8.53
C ASP A 164 -6.75 -9.15 7.11
N ILE A 165 -6.75 -10.05 6.12
CA ILE A 165 -6.42 -9.73 4.73
C ILE A 165 -7.67 -9.89 3.84
N CYS A 166 -7.88 -8.94 2.94
CA CYS A 166 -8.85 -9.06 1.86
C CYS A 166 -8.21 -8.72 0.52
N HIS A 167 -8.63 -9.44 -0.51
CA HIS A 167 -8.27 -9.21 -1.90
C HIS A 167 -9.53 -8.78 -2.66
N ALA A 168 -9.44 -7.69 -3.40
CA ALA A 168 -10.48 -7.23 -4.32
C ALA A 168 -9.92 -7.17 -5.73
N MET A 169 -10.62 -7.79 -6.68
CA MET A 169 -10.27 -7.80 -8.09
C MET A 169 -11.46 -7.32 -8.90
N GLY A 170 -11.23 -6.47 -9.90
CA GLY A 170 -12.27 -5.82 -10.69
C GLY A 170 -11.72 -4.86 -11.73
N VAL A 171 -12.61 -4.04 -12.28
CA VAL A 171 -12.29 -2.91 -13.18
C VAL A 171 -12.70 -1.58 -12.57
#